data_AF-A0A957UM00-F1
#
_entry.id   AF-A0A957UM00-F1
#
_cell.length_a   1.000
_cell.length_b   1.000
_cell.length_c   1.000
_cell.angle_alpha   90.00
_cell.angle_beta   90.00
_cell.angle_gamma   90.00
#
_symmetry.space_group_name_H-M   'P 1'
#
loop_
_entity.id
_entity.type
_entity.pdbx_description
1 polymer ?
#
loop_
_entity_poly.entity_id
_entity_poly.type
_entity_poly.pdbx_seq_one_letter_code
_entity_poly.pdbx_strand_id
1 'polypeptide(L)'
;AAMKRPGIWEQVGAMHFPISRRGGPQDVRTTHYELTLEQDFWGVQRLGDFRPRAEPLEIAASSHATVAVRQAHFDAVGGYNIQQSQYGGDETYLDLKFARFGYRNYLYMDTHVSHCTMRQMEYEWSLDTLFRNNVISAYVLGGKPWAEKLLAHRLTQPDVEPERVHKFYRQALALAQRDFEFVQTHARYTLEEVLQGFAERNVPR
;
A
#
# COMPACT_ATOMS: atom_id res chain seq x y z
N ALA A 1 1.74 -20.26 -21.72
CA ALA A 1 2.46 -21.38 -21.05
C ALA A 1 2.66 -20.96 -19.60
N ALA A 2 1.98 -21.62 -18.68
CA ALA A 2 1.78 -21.19 -17.30
C ALA A 2 3.10 -20.97 -16.53
N MET A 3 3.13 -19.93 -15.69
CA MET A 3 4.19 -19.60 -14.74
C MET A 3 4.64 -20.84 -13.95
N LYS A 4 5.74 -21.45 -14.37
CA LYS A 4 6.38 -22.60 -13.73
C LYS A 4 7.69 -22.18 -13.08
N ARG A 5 7.64 -21.19 -12.19
CA ARG A 5 8.68 -21.08 -11.15
C ARG A 5 8.12 -21.69 -9.87
N PRO A 6 8.56 -22.92 -9.50
CA PRO A 6 8.40 -23.39 -8.13
C PRO A 6 9.00 -22.32 -7.20
N GLY A 7 8.26 -21.84 -6.21
CA GLY A 7 8.78 -20.93 -5.17
C GLY A 7 8.16 -19.53 -5.13
N ILE A 8 7.67 -18.96 -6.26
CA ILE A 8 7.06 -17.61 -6.24
C ILE A 8 5.76 -17.65 -5.46
N TRP A 9 4.93 -18.66 -5.72
CA TRP A 9 3.61 -18.74 -5.13
C TRP A 9 3.64 -19.03 -3.64
N GLU A 10 4.69 -19.65 -3.15
CA GLU A 10 4.93 -19.94 -1.74
C GLU A 10 5.32 -18.67 -0.96
N GLN A 11 5.82 -17.64 -1.65
CA GLN A 11 6.28 -16.38 -1.06
C GLN A 11 5.42 -15.17 -1.46
N VAL A 12 4.41 -15.33 -2.33
CA VAL A 12 3.58 -14.22 -2.79
C VAL A 12 2.74 -13.64 -1.65
N GLY A 13 2.88 -12.35 -1.38
CA GLY A 13 1.94 -11.60 -0.56
C GLY A 13 0.75 -11.24 -1.43
N ALA A 14 1.01 -10.33 -2.37
CA ALA A 14 0.07 -9.90 -3.39
C ALA A 14 0.62 -10.08 -4.82
N MET A 15 -0.26 -10.51 -5.72
CA MET A 15 -0.05 -10.46 -7.17
C MET A 15 -0.94 -9.38 -7.77
N HIS A 16 -0.33 -8.30 -8.25
CA HIS A 16 -0.98 -7.17 -8.89
C HIS A 16 -0.94 -7.30 -10.40
N PHE A 17 -1.76 -6.49 -11.06
CA PHE A 17 -1.84 -6.40 -12.50
C PHE A 17 -1.73 -4.94 -12.93
N PRO A 18 -0.97 -4.62 -13.98
CA PRO A 18 -0.92 -3.27 -14.53
C PRO A 18 -2.32 -2.75 -14.86
N ILE A 19 -2.57 -1.49 -14.54
CA ILE A 19 -3.90 -0.87 -14.71
C ILE A 19 -3.86 0.10 -15.88
N SER A 20 -4.77 -0.08 -16.83
CA SER A 20 -5.12 0.93 -17.83
C SER A 20 -6.25 1.82 -17.30
N ARG A 21 -6.14 3.12 -17.52
CA ARG A 21 -7.23 4.07 -17.24
C ARG A 21 -7.95 4.36 -18.55
N ARG A 22 -9.27 4.22 -18.55
CA ARG A 22 -10.10 4.50 -19.73
C ARG A 22 -9.85 5.95 -20.22
N GLY A 23 -9.41 6.11 -21.46
CA GLY A 23 -9.10 7.41 -22.07
C GLY A 23 -7.65 7.88 -21.94
N GLY A 24 -6.76 7.10 -21.31
CA GLY A 24 -5.31 7.34 -21.31
C GLY A 24 -4.60 6.76 -22.54
N PRO A 25 -3.32 7.12 -22.78
CA PRO A 25 -2.51 6.51 -23.84
C PRO A 25 -2.46 4.98 -23.71
N GLN A 26 -2.48 4.26 -24.83
CA GLN A 26 -2.54 2.79 -24.81
C GLN A 26 -1.32 2.14 -24.13
N ASP A 27 -0.18 2.81 -24.13
CA ASP A 27 1.09 2.28 -23.58
C ASP A 27 1.40 2.74 -22.16
N VAL A 28 0.54 3.58 -21.58
CA VAL A 28 0.73 4.10 -20.22
C VAL A 28 -0.14 3.29 -19.27
N ARG A 29 0.51 2.62 -18.32
CA ARG A 29 -0.13 1.81 -17.28
C ARG A 29 0.41 2.21 -15.91
N THR A 30 -0.48 2.25 -14.91
CA THR A 30 -0.03 2.27 -13.52
C THR A 30 0.54 0.90 -13.20
N THR A 31 1.78 0.85 -12.72
CA THR A 31 2.49 -0.42 -12.45
C THR A 31 2.73 -0.62 -10.96
N HIS A 32 3.39 0.34 -10.32
CA HIS A 32 3.70 0.34 -8.89
C HIS A 32 3.60 1.76 -8.33
N TYR A 33 3.63 1.85 -7.01
CA TYR A 33 3.73 3.10 -6.27
C TYR A 33 5.18 3.44 -5.99
N GLU A 34 5.54 4.71 -6.14
CA GLU A 34 6.77 5.25 -5.59
C GLU A 34 6.48 5.78 -4.19
N LEU A 35 6.82 4.98 -3.18
CA LEU A 35 6.85 5.29 -1.76
C LEU A 35 7.72 6.52 -1.51
N THR A 36 7.07 7.67 -1.31
CA THR A 36 7.74 8.89 -0.89
C THR A 36 7.28 9.32 0.50
N LEU A 37 8.19 9.97 1.23
CA LEU A 37 7.86 10.63 2.50
C LEU A 37 7.30 12.04 2.29
N GLU A 38 7.34 12.55 1.06
CA GLU A 38 7.03 13.94 0.73
C GLU A 38 5.53 14.22 0.56
N GLN A 39 4.69 13.17 0.39
CA GLN A 39 3.26 13.28 0.07
C GLN A 39 2.38 12.28 0.85
N ASP A 40 2.58 12.11 2.15
CA ASP A 40 1.74 11.24 3.01
C ASP A 40 2.18 9.77 3.12
N PHE A 41 3.48 9.48 3.01
CA PHE A 41 4.06 8.15 3.30
C PHE A 41 3.69 7.04 2.29
N TRP A 42 2.60 7.23 1.54
CA TRP A 42 2.00 6.25 0.65
C TRP A 42 2.09 6.73 -0.78
N GLY A 43 2.86 5.99 -1.56
CA GLY A 43 3.50 6.47 -2.77
C GLY A 43 2.61 7.08 -3.85
N VAL A 44 3.25 7.84 -4.73
CA VAL A 44 2.61 8.38 -5.92
C VAL A 44 2.54 7.27 -6.98
N GLN A 45 1.41 7.17 -7.68
CA GLN A 45 1.27 6.24 -8.78
C GLN A 45 2.34 6.53 -9.84
N ARG A 46 3.24 5.58 -10.08
CA ARG A 46 4.17 5.67 -11.21
C ARG A 46 3.50 5.12 -12.46
N LEU A 47 3.39 6.00 -13.44
CA LEU A 47 3.12 5.64 -14.83
C LEU A 47 4.42 5.08 -15.39
N GLY A 48 4.45 3.76 -15.62
CA GLY A 48 5.62 3.06 -16.14
C GLY A 48 5.44 2.67 -17.60
N ASP A 49 6.57 2.47 -18.30
CA ASP A 49 6.60 1.81 -19.60
C ASP A 49 6.15 0.35 -19.43
N PHE A 50 4.96 0.03 -19.91
CA PHE A 50 4.43 -1.33 -19.88
C PHE A 50 5.05 -2.14 -21.01
N ARG A 51 5.98 -3.03 -20.65
CA ARG A 51 6.50 -4.06 -21.55
C ARG A 51 6.11 -5.42 -21.01
N PRO A 52 5.35 -6.25 -21.77
CA PRO A 52 5.04 -7.60 -21.36
C PRO A 52 6.29 -8.38 -20.96
N ARG A 53 6.21 -9.09 -19.84
CA ARG A 53 7.28 -9.96 -19.34
C ARG A 53 6.68 -11.29 -18.93
N ALA A 54 7.37 -12.38 -19.28
CA ALA A 54 6.97 -13.71 -18.87
C ALA A 54 7.06 -13.92 -17.35
N GLU A 55 7.98 -13.21 -16.70
CA GLU A 55 8.23 -13.30 -15.26
C GLU A 55 7.57 -12.13 -14.52
N PRO A 56 6.91 -12.38 -13.38
CA PRO A 56 6.43 -11.31 -12.51
C PRO A 56 7.58 -10.42 -12.02
N LEU A 57 7.31 -9.12 -11.94
CA LEU A 57 8.24 -8.13 -11.39
C LEU A 57 7.98 -7.96 -9.90
N GLU A 58 8.97 -8.16 -9.03
CA GLU A 58 8.83 -7.79 -7.61
C GLU A 58 8.63 -6.28 -7.49
N ILE A 59 7.67 -5.85 -6.69
CA ILE A 59 7.34 -4.45 -6.43
C ILE A 59 7.12 -4.24 -4.92
N ALA A 60 7.29 -3.01 -4.44
CA ALA A 60 6.99 -2.71 -3.05
C ALA A 60 5.49 -2.66 -2.80
N ALA A 61 4.76 -1.91 -3.62
CA ALA A 61 3.31 -1.76 -3.55
C ALA A 61 2.67 -1.31 -4.86
N SER A 62 1.36 -1.52 -5.01
CA SER A 62 0.57 -1.01 -6.14
C SER A 62 -0.91 -0.84 -5.79
N SER A 63 -1.71 -0.40 -6.76
CA SER A 63 -3.16 -0.32 -6.58
C SER A 63 -3.78 -1.70 -6.47
N HIS A 64 -4.84 -1.79 -5.68
CA HIS A 64 -5.63 -2.98 -5.43
C HIS A 64 -6.93 -3.00 -6.26
N ALA A 65 -7.05 -2.14 -7.28
CA ALA A 65 -8.15 -2.23 -8.24
C ALA A 65 -8.28 -3.66 -8.82
N THR A 66 -7.15 -4.36 -8.95
CA THR A 66 -7.15 -5.82 -9.14
C THR A 66 -5.91 -6.42 -8.51
N VAL A 67 -6.12 -7.27 -7.51
CA VAL A 67 -5.05 -7.97 -6.78
C VAL A 67 -5.51 -9.40 -6.48
N ALA A 68 -4.59 -10.34 -6.55
CA ALA A 68 -4.79 -11.72 -6.13
C ALA A 68 -3.87 -12.04 -4.95
N VAL A 69 -4.43 -12.60 -3.88
CA VAL A 69 -3.71 -13.01 -2.68
C VAL A 69 -4.04 -14.46 -2.35
N ARG A 70 -3.09 -15.18 -1.73
CA ARG A 70 -3.40 -16.49 -1.14
C ARG A 70 -4.17 -16.26 0.16
N GLN A 71 -5.32 -16.91 0.30
CA GLN A 71 -6.13 -16.81 1.53
C GLN A 71 -5.30 -17.08 2.79
N ALA A 72 -4.52 -18.16 2.81
CA ALA A 72 -3.68 -18.49 3.96
C ALA A 72 -2.67 -17.38 4.31
N HIS A 73 -2.11 -16.67 3.32
CA HIS A 73 -1.18 -15.57 3.58
C HIS A 73 -1.94 -14.32 4.05
N PHE A 74 -3.10 -14.03 3.45
CA PHE A 74 -3.98 -12.93 3.86
C PHE A 74 -4.43 -13.09 5.32
N ASP A 75 -4.84 -14.30 5.70
CA ASP A 75 -5.23 -14.65 7.06
C ASP A 75 -4.04 -14.57 8.02
N ALA A 76 -2.85 -15.06 7.60
CA ALA A 76 -1.64 -15.01 8.42
C ALA A 76 -1.18 -13.59 8.75
N VAL A 77 -1.36 -12.62 7.84
CA VAL A 77 -1.07 -11.21 8.10
C VAL A 77 -2.25 -10.46 8.73
N GLY A 78 -3.39 -11.11 8.95
CA GLY A 78 -4.59 -10.48 9.52
C GLY A 78 -5.31 -9.51 8.57
N GLY A 79 -5.06 -9.59 7.27
CA GLY A 79 -5.73 -8.79 6.24
C GLY A 79 -5.62 -7.27 6.40
N TYR A 80 -6.62 -6.55 5.86
CA TYR A 80 -6.76 -5.11 6.02
C TYR A 80 -7.11 -4.71 7.45
N ASN A 81 -6.73 -3.48 7.83
CA ASN A 81 -7.18 -2.94 9.10
C ASN A 81 -8.66 -2.57 9.03
N ILE A 82 -9.50 -3.24 9.84
CA ILE A 82 -10.96 -3.06 9.84
C ILE A 82 -11.42 -1.65 10.23
N GLN A 83 -10.55 -0.81 10.79
CA GLN A 83 -10.85 0.57 11.16
C GLN A 83 -10.56 1.57 10.04
N GLN A 84 -9.89 1.14 8.97
CA GLN A 84 -9.82 1.92 7.74
C GLN A 84 -11.20 1.92 7.07
N SER A 85 -11.65 3.09 6.63
CA SER A 85 -12.96 3.24 6.01
C SER A 85 -12.90 4.26 4.87
N GLN A 86 -13.89 4.21 3.98
CA GLN A 86 -13.96 5.06 2.79
C GLN A 86 -12.77 4.83 1.85
N TYR A 87 -11.85 5.78 1.74
CA TYR A 87 -10.84 5.81 0.69
C TYR A 87 -9.44 6.07 1.23
N GLY A 88 -8.48 5.31 0.72
CA GLY A 88 -7.05 5.55 0.81
C GLY A 88 -6.36 4.98 2.05
N GLY A 89 -5.06 4.73 1.92
CA GLY A 89 -4.15 4.26 2.97
C GLY A 89 -4.11 2.74 3.17
N ASP A 90 -5.04 1.99 2.59
CA ASP A 90 -5.24 0.55 2.78
C ASP A 90 -4.41 -0.32 1.82
N GLU A 91 -4.21 0.13 0.57
CA GLU A 91 -3.50 -0.64 -0.45
C GLU A 91 -2.04 -0.88 -0.05
N THR A 92 -1.26 0.20 0.07
CA THR A 92 0.15 0.14 0.47
C THR A 92 0.34 -0.41 1.88
N TYR A 93 -0.67 -0.27 2.75
CA TYR A 93 -0.66 -0.88 4.08
C TYR A 93 -0.56 -2.39 3.99
N LEU A 94 -1.44 -3.03 3.21
CA LEU A 94 -1.46 -4.49 3.12
C LEU A 94 -0.22 -5.02 2.40
N ASP A 95 0.24 -4.33 1.35
CA ASP A 95 1.47 -4.69 0.63
C ASP A 95 2.70 -4.67 1.54
N LEU A 96 2.89 -3.61 2.34
CA LEU A 96 3.99 -3.54 3.28
C LEU A 96 3.79 -4.48 4.48
N LYS A 97 2.55 -4.78 4.87
CA LYS A 97 2.25 -5.79 5.89
C LYS A 97 2.70 -7.18 5.41
N PHE A 98 2.40 -7.55 4.16
CA PHE A 98 2.92 -8.78 3.56
C PHE A 98 4.46 -8.83 3.61
N ALA A 99 5.12 -7.73 3.23
CA ALA A 99 6.57 -7.65 3.26
C ALA A 99 7.16 -7.82 4.68
N ARG A 100 6.52 -7.22 5.70
CA ARG A 100 6.91 -7.40 7.11
C ARG A 100 6.79 -8.84 7.61
N PHE A 101 5.89 -9.63 7.03
CA PHE A 101 5.76 -11.06 7.33
C PHE A 101 6.66 -11.95 6.45
N GLY A 102 7.48 -11.35 5.59
CA GLY A 102 8.43 -12.05 4.72
C GLY A 102 7.86 -12.55 3.40
N TYR A 103 6.64 -12.14 3.07
CA TYR A 103 6.08 -12.33 1.74
C TYR A 103 6.57 -11.24 0.78
N ARG A 104 6.32 -11.41 -0.52
CA ARG A 104 6.77 -10.48 -1.58
C ARG A 104 5.61 -10.13 -2.49
N ASN A 105 5.53 -8.87 -2.89
CA ASN A 105 4.50 -8.40 -3.81
C ASN A 105 5.06 -8.40 -5.22
N TYR A 106 4.23 -8.82 -6.17
CA TYR A 106 4.62 -9.00 -7.56
C TYR A 106 3.62 -8.35 -8.49
N LEU A 107 4.11 -7.91 -9.65
CA LEU A 107 3.31 -7.37 -10.74
C LEU A 107 3.39 -8.34 -11.93
N TYR A 108 2.26 -8.89 -12.33
CA TYR A 108 2.18 -9.77 -13.48
C TYR A 108 2.01 -8.96 -14.77
N MET A 109 3.09 -8.84 -15.54
CA MET A 109 3.19 -7.93 -16.69
C MET A 109 2.64 -8.51 -18.00
N ASP A 110 2.21 -9.77 -18.05
CA ASP A 110 1.69 -10.40 -19.29
C ASP A 110 0.20 -10.11 -19.52
N THR A 111 -0.45 -9.41 -18.60
CA THR A 111 -1.84 -8.97 -18.72
C THR A 111 -2.02 -7.60 -18.08
N HIS A 112 -3.18 -7.00 -18.27
CA HIS A 112 -3.55 -5.75 -17.63
C HIS A 112 -5.05 -5.69 -17.40
N VAL A 113 -5.47 -4.84 -16.48
CA VAL A 113 -6.88 -4.60 -16.19
C VAL A 113 -7.28 -3.21 -16.63
N SER A 114 -8.43 -3.12 -17.30
CA SER A 114 -9.04 -1.84 -17.64
C SER A 114 -9.87 -1.32 -16.47
N HIS A 115 -9.40 -0.24 -15.86
CA HIS A 115 -10.07 0.42 -14.75
C HIS A 115 -10.86 1.64 -15.26
N CYS A 116 -12.17 1.60 -15.03
CA CYS A 116 -13.06 2.70 -15.37
C CYS A 116 -13.09 3.69 -14.19
N THR A 117 -12.32 4.77 -14.28
CA THR A 117 -12.23 5.80 -13.23
C THR A 117 -13.46 6.72 -13.22
N MET A 118 -14.64 6.27 -13.65
CA MET A 118 -15.83 7.14 -13.73
C MET A 118 -16.15 7.68 -12.34
N ARG A 119 -15.79 8.96 -12.15
CA ARG A 119 -16.03 9.87 -11.03
C ARG A 119 -17.50 10.04 -10.62
N GLN A 120 -18.42 9.28 -11.22
CA GLN A 120 -19.85 9.33 -10.92
C GLN A 120 -20.29 8.37 -9.81
N MET A 121 -19.38 7.57 -9.26
CA MET A 121 -19.65 6.94 -7.97
C MET A 121 -19.55 8.03 -6.90
N GLU A 122 -20.63 8.21 -6.15
CA GLU A 122 -20.82 9.14 -5.02
C GLU A 122 -19.86 8.80 -3.86
N TYR A 123 -18.56 8.73 -4.13
CA TYR A 123 -17.53 8.46 -3.14
C TYR A 123 -17.44 9.67 -2.21
N GLU A 124 -18.14 9.58 -1.09
CA GLU A 124 -17.94 10.48 0.04
C GLU A 124 -16.63 10.10 0.75
N TRP A 125 -15.57 10.83 0.45
CA TRP A 125 -14.32 10.79 1.20
C TRP A 125 -13.91 12.21 1.59
N SER A 126 -13.23 12.31 2.73
CA SER A 126 -12.68 13.57 3.22
C SER A 126 -11.18 13.45 3.41
N LEU A 127 -10.46 14.58 3.35
CA LEU A 127 -9.04 14.63 3.67
C LEU A 127 -8.76 14.15 5.09
N ASP A 128 -9.71 14.29 6.02
CA ASP A 128 -9.57 13.79 7.39
C ASP A 128 -9.63 12.27 7.43
N THR A 129 -10.54 11.64 6.69
CA THR A 129 -10.62 10.17 6.62
C THR A 129 -9.36 9.62 5.98
N LEU A 130 -8.88 10.24 4.90
CA LEU A 130 -7.64 9.87 4.24
C LEU A 130 -6.45 9.98 5.20
N PHE A 131 -6.30 11.12 5.89
CA PHE A 131 -5.26 11.32 6.88
C PHE A 131 -5.34 10.28 8.01
N ARG A 132 -6.53 10.03 8.56
CA ARG A 132 -6.74 9.02 9.61
C ARG A 132 -6.31 7.63 9.14
N ASN A 133 -6.71 7.20 7.93
CA ASN A 133 -6.33 5.90 7.39
C ASN A 133 -4.82 5.80 7.18
N ASN A 134 -4.17 6.87 6.68
CA ASN A 134 -2.73 6.91 6.51
C ASN A 134 -1.98 6.84 7.85
N VAL A 135 -2.49 7.49 8.90
CA VAL A 135 -1.94 7.41 10.26
C VAL A 135 -2.10 6.01 10.84
N ILE A 136 -3.24 5.34 10.64
CA ILE A 136 -3.43 3.93 11.02
C ILE A 136 -2.33 3.09 10.38
N SER A 137 -2.14 3.19 9.07
CA SER A 137 -1.16 2.40 8.34
C SER A 137 0.26 2.66 8.84
N ALA A 138 0.65 3.93 9.00
CA ALA A 138 1.98 4.30 9.45
C ALA A 138 2.25 3.82 10.88
N TYR A 139 1.25 3.93 11.75
CA TYR A 139 1.35 3.47 13.13
C TYR A 139 1.48 1.95 13.22
N VAL A 140 0.63 1.18 12.52
CA VAL A 140 0.70 -0.28 12.55
C VAL A 140 2.05 -0.77 12.01
N LEU A 141 2.50 -0.21 10.89
CA LEU A 141 3.68 -0.70 10.21
C LEU A 141 4.99 -0.22 10.83
N GLY A 142 5.08 1.04 11.26
CA GLY A 142 6.32 1.63 11.76
C GLY A 142 6.26 2.12 13.21
N GLY A 143 5.11 2.07 13.84
CA GLY A 143 4.91 2.63 15.18
C GLY A 143 4.79 4.14 15.17
N LYS A 144 4.81 4.72 16.38
CA LYS A 144 4.57 6.14 16.62
C LYS A 144 5.51 7.07 15.81
N PRO A 145 6.83 6.78 15.67
CA PRO A 145 7.72 7.65 14.92
C PRO A 145 7.29 7.87 13.46
N TRP A 146 6.71 6.85 12.81
CA TRP A 146 6.22 6.97 11.44
C TRP A 146 4.89 7.74 11.37
N ALA A 147 3.99 7.49 12.31
CA ALA A 147 2.76 8.26 12.44
C ALA A 147 3.03 9.76 12.72
N GLU A 148 4.07 10.08 13.49
CA GLU A 148 4.48 11.45 13.80
C GLU A 148 5.02 12.20 12.57
N LYS A 149 5.67 11.53 11.62
CA LYS A 149 6.07 12.14 10.34
C LYS A 149 4.86 12.62 9.53
N LEU A 150 3.80 11.81 9.48
CA LEU A 150 2.54 12.19 8.83
C LEU A 150 1.86 13.36 9.52
N LEU A 151 1.82 13.35 10.85
CA LEU A 151 1.27 14.46 11.62
C LEU A 151 2.05 15.76 11.35
N ALA A 152 3.38 15.70 11.41
CA ALA A 152 4.24 16.85 11.15
C ALA A 152 4.00 17.42 9.74
N HIS A 153 3.95 16.57 8.72
CA HIS A 153 3.66 16.99 7.35
C HIS A 153 2.25 17.60 7.21
N ARG A 154 1.22 16.98 7.80
CA ARG A 154 -0.15 17.50 7.71
C ARG A 154 -0.27 18.89 8.34
N LEU A 155 0.44 19.14 9.44
CA LEU A 155 0.45 20.43 10.12
C LEU A 155 1.17 21.55 9.33
N THR A 156 1.96 21.23 8.30
CA THR A 156 2.56 22.24 7.41
C THR A 156 1.67 22.65 6.25
N GLN A 157 0.55 21.95 6.02
CA GLN A 157 -0.35 22.24 4.90
C GLN A 157 -1.20 23.49 5.17
N PRO A 158 -1.51 24.30 4.14
CA PRO A 158 -2.43 25.43 4.29
C PRO A 158 -3.83 24.92 4.69
N ASP A 159 -4.60 25.79 5.35
CA ASP A 159 -6.01 25.54 5.73
C ASP A 159 -6.23 24.34 6.68
N VAL A 160 -5.19 23.96 7.43
CA VAL A 160 -5.26 22.92 8.46
C VAL A 160 -5.53 23.51 9.84
N GLU A 161 -6.62 23.06 10.46
CA GLU A 161 -6.93 23.32 11.86
C GLU A 161 -6.16 22.34 12.77
N PRO A 162 -5.15 22.79 13.54
CA PRO A 162 -4.24 21.87 14.27
C PRO A 162 -4.98 20.97 15.27
N GLU A 163 -5.98 21.51 15.95
CA GLU A 163 -6.77 20.79 16.95
C GLU A 163 -7.58 19.65 16.33
N ARG A 164 -8.14 19.90 15.13
CA ARG A 164 -8.86 18.89 14.34
C ARG A 164 -7.92 17.78 13.90
N VAL A 165 -6.73 18.12 13.40
CA VAL A 165 -5.73 17.13 12.96
C VAL A 165 -5.23 16.29 14.14
N HIS A 166 -4.92 16.91 15.29
CA HIS A 166 -4.52 16.19 16.49
C HIS A 166 -5.63 15.25 17.01
N LYS A 167 -6.91 15.63 16.87
CA LYS A 167 -8.04 14.75 17.19
C LYS A 167 -8.02 13.48 16.32
N PHE A 168 -7.94 13.63 14.99
CA PHE A 168 -7.90 12.49 14.07
C PHE A 168 -6.67 11.62 14.26
N TYR A 169 -5.51 12.23 14.54
CA TYR A 169 -4.28 11.51 14.87
C TYR A 169 -4.44 10.61 16.10
N ARG A 170 -4.91 11.17 17.23
CA ARG A 170 -5.12 10.38 18.46
C ARG A 170 -6.16 9.28 18.27
N GLN A 171 -7.24 9.56 17.55
CA GLN A 171 -8.24 8.56 17.20
C GLN A 171 -7.65 7.43 16.36
N ALA A 172 -6.86 7.75 15.34
CA ALA A 172 -6.19 6.76 14.49
C ALA A 172 -5.28 5.82 15.31
N LEU A 173 -4.46 6.37 16.22
CA LEU A 173 -3.60 5.56 17.10
C LEU A 173 -4.42 4.58 17.96
N ALA A 174 -5.48 5.08 18.60
CA ALA A 174 -6.33 4.26 19.46
C ALA A 174 -7.03 3.14 18.68
N LEU A 175 -7.55 3.44 17.49
CA LEU A 175 -8.21 2.47 16.61
C LEU A 175 -7.25 1.41 16.08
N ALA A 176 -6.01 1.79 15.81
CA ALA A 176 -4.98 0.92 15.25
C ALA A 176 -4.26 0.05 16.30
N GLN A 177 -4.40 0.34 17.59
CA GLN A 177 -3.60 -0.28 18.68
C GLN A 177 -3.56 -1.81 18.61
N ARG A 178 -4.71 -2.47 18.47
CA ARG A 178 -4.79 -3.94 18.44
C ARG A 178 -4.01 -4.53 17.26
N ASP A 179 -4.11 -3.91 16.09
CA ASP A 179 -3.45 -4.39 14.88
C ASP A 179 -1.95 -4.04 14.91
N PHE A 180 -1.58 -2.91 15.50
CA PHE A 180 -0.18 -2.61 15.82
C PHE A 180 0.44 -3.70 16.70
N GLU A 181 -0.18 -4.04 17.83
CA GLU A 181 0.30 -5.11 18.72
C GLU A 181 0.42 -6.46 18.00
N PHE A 182 -0.59 -6.81 17.20
CA PHE A 182 -0.56 -8.02 16.39
C PHE A 182 0.65 -8.04 15.45
N VAL A 183 0.84 -6.99 14.66
CA VAL A 183 1.95 -6.92 13.70
C VAL A 183 3.29 -6.90 14.42
N GLN A 184 3.47 -6.14 15.50
CA GLN A 184 4.74 -6.12 16.23
C GLN A 184 5.09 -7.47 16.86
N THR A 185 4.09 -8.27 17.22
CA THR A 185 4.31 -9.59 17.82
C THR A 185 4.61 -10.68 16.77
N HIS A 186 3.99 -10.61 15.60
CA HIS A 186 4.01 -11.71 14.62
C HIS A 186 4.82 -11.42 13.36
N ALA A 187 5.08 -10.15 13.02
CA ALA A 187 5.88 -9.81 11.86
C ALA A 187 7.33 -10.29 12.05
N ARG A 188 7.93 -10.74 10.95
CA ARG A 188 9.33 -11.18 10.91
C ARG A 188 10.31 -10.02 10.84
N TYR A 189 9.89 -8.92 10.26
CA TYR A 189 10.72 -7.75 10.00
C TYR A 189 10.07 -6.47 10.51
N THR A 190 10.91 -5.52 10.90
CA THR A 190 10.54 -4.11 11.05
C THR A 190 10.27 -3.49 9.67
N LEU A 191 9.62 -2.32 9.67
CA LEU A 191 9.39 -1.60 8.42
C LEU A 191 10.69 -1.09 7.81
N GLU A 192 11.64 -0.64 8.63
CA GLU A 192 12.97 -0.21 8.23
C GLU A 192 13.73 -1.33 7.52
N GLU A 193 13.71 -2.55 8.06
CA GLU A 193 14.34 -3.71 7.42
C GLU A 193 13.70 -4.06 6.08
N VAL A 194 12.37 -3.94 5.97
CA VAL A 194 11.66 -4.13 4.70
C VAL A 194 12.10 -3.11 3.66
N LEU A 195 12.11 -1.82 4.02
CA LEU A 195 12.48 -0.73 3.10
C LEU A 195 13.95 -0.82 2.69
N GLN A 196 14.84 -1.19 3.62
CA GLN A 196 16.24 -1.45 3.34
C GLN A 196 16.41 -2.66 2.42
N GLY A 197 15.69 -3.75 2.68
CA GLY A 197 15.71 -4.95 1.83
C GLY A 197 15.22 -4.67 0.40
N PHE A 198 14.22 -3.80 0.22
CA PHE A 198 13.84 -3.33 -1.10
C PHE A 198 14.98 -2.56 -1.79
N ALA A 199 15.77 -1.77 -1.05
CA ALA A 199 16.88 -0.99 -1.60
C ALA A 199 17.99 -1.90 -2.12
N GLU A 200 18.40 -2.85 -1.30
CA GLU A 200 19.46 -3.80 -1.61
C GLU A 200 19.11 -4.68 -2.82
N ARG A 201 17.83 -5.01 -2.98
CA ARG A 201 17.32 -5.82 -4.10
C ARG A 201 16.90 -4.99 -5.33
N ASN A 202 17.02 -3.67 -5.28
CA ASN A 202 16.51 -2.75 -6.32
C ASN A 202 15.03 -2.98 -6.67
N VAL A 203 14.21 -3.25 -5.65
CA VAL A 203 12.75 -3.38 -5.83
C VAL A 203 12.18 -1.99 -6.11
N PRO A 204 11.41 -1.81 -7.20
CA PRO A 204 10.70 -0.57 -7.48
C PRO A 204 9.79 -0.21 -6.30
N ARG A 205 10.02 0.98 -5.76
CA ARG A 205 9.37 1.53 -4.59
C ARG A 205 9.36 3.03 -4.68
#